data_AF-A0A1G2ZF42-F1
#
_entry.id   AF-A0A1G2ZF42-F1
#
_cell.length_a   1.000
_cell.length_b   1.000
_cell.length_c   1.000
_cell.angle_alpha   90.00
_cell.angle_beta   90.00
_cell.angle_gamma   90.00
#
_symmetry.space_group_name_H-M   'P 1'
#
loop_
_entity.id
_entity.type
_entity.pdbx_description
1 polymer ?
#
loop_
_entity_poly.entity_id
_entity_poly.type
_entity_poly.pdbx_seq_one_letter_code
_entity_poly.pdbx_strand_id
1 'polypeptide(L)'
;MTIEVWDQAMTTLLGSTMTAADGSYSLNVNLGAGAYVIVEAVDELAELGLLDGKETAGNLGGTVDNGQDSNQIGISVSDPPQTADAVDYLFAEIRSSDVFGRVWRDFNNDGEINFDEEDVNDVEVELTGTDDRGNSVSLTGMTADNLGFGFTNLRPGTYAITETQPVDLDDGQEVLGEVTDLGVPTAVADPGMIDGNDRFSGIELVPGALADRYNFGELPQAGGEMPCGSTASIGFWHNWIGQSLIRHLSDYAAAHGGSATQLGDWLAATFPNMYGPGAEYDAARGWDWDMNLAGKSDCYVAWTFRYLHQRNRKTMVENGGVPKVDAQVMALALATFATSENLAGTIAQCYWFNTSADGIAYTTYNVLDVLTVEEAADLGLSQANGNMDADGNVTIIDILHSTNDMATLGLLYDSDDTAEGDGDGEIDNYEKQLRKLANELYRVINGRRWWW
;
A
#
# COMPACT_ATOMS: atom_id res chain seq x y z
N MET A 1 -29.35 19.71 21.21
CA MET A 1 -30.46 18.75 21.14
C MET A 1 -31.68 19.30 21.90
N THR A 2 -32.86 18.71 21.69
CA THR A 2 -34.08 19.02 22.46
C THR A 2 -34.30 17.92 23.50
N ILE A 3 -34.51 18.29 24.76
CA ILE A 3 -34.92 17.38 25.82
C ILE A 3 -36.39 17.59 26.15
N GLU A 4 -37.14 16.51 26.21
CA GLU A 4 -38.58 16.48 26.45
C GLU A 4 -38.91 15.59 27.66
N VAL A 5 -40.00 15.91 28.34
CA VAL A 5 -40.56 15.08 29.42
C VAL A 5 -41.99 14.71 29.05
N TRP A 6 -42.28 13.42 29.00
CA TRP A 6 -43.56 12.84 28.62
C TRP A 6 -44.18 12.06 29.78
N ASP A 7 -45.50 11.86 29.72
CA ASP A 7 -46.15 10.83 30.53
C ASP A 7 -45.64 9.42 30.18
N GLN A 8 -45.81 8.44 31.08
CA GLN A 8 -45.33 7.06 30.83
C GLN A 8 -45.85 6.45 29.52
N ALA A 9 -47.03 6.86 29.07
CA ALA A 9 -47.65 6.35 27.85
C ALA A 9 -47.11 7.01 26.57
N MET A 10 -46.21 8.00 26.67
CA MET A 10 -45.69 8.77 25.54
C MET A 10 -46.80 9.42 24.70
N THR A 11 -47.86 9.89 25.37
CA THR A 11 -49.03 10.51 24.72
C THR A 11 -49.17 11.99 25.04
N THR A 12 -48.61 12.44 26.17
CA THR A 12 -48.71 13.83 26.62
C THR A 12 -47.33 14.39 26.92
N LEU A 13 -46.91 15.39 26.14
CA LEU A 13 -45.73 16.19 26.43
C LEU A 13 -46.00 17.11 27.62
N LEU A 14 -45.19 16.99 28.67
CA LEU A 14 -45.29 17.75 29.91
C LEU A 14 -44.37 18.98 29.93
N GLY A 15 -43.27 18.92 29.18
CA GLY A 15 -42.37 20.06 28.98
C GLY A 15 -41.22 19.73 28.05
N SER A 16 -40.59 20.76 27.49
CA SER A 16 -39.40 20.64 26.66
C SER A 16 -38.42 21.79 26.88
N THR A 17 -37.14 21.55 26.60
CA THR A 17 -36.07 22.54 26.60
C THR A 17 -35.02 22.18 25.54
N MET A 18 -34.17 23.14 25.18
CA MET A 18 -32.96 22.87 24.40
C MET A 18 -31.77 22.71 25.34
N THR A 19 -30.80 21.86 24.97
CA THR A 19 -29.50 21.85 25.62
C THR A 19 -28.76 23.16 25.38
N ALA A 20 -28.05 23.64 26.39
CA ALA A 20 -27.17 24.79 26.30
C ALA A 20 -25.86 24.40 25.58
N ALA A 21 -25.05 25.41 25.23
CA ALA A 21 -23.79 25.20 24.51
C ALA A 21 -22.74 24.39 25.30
N ASP A 22 -22.90 24.30 26.62
CA ASP A 22 -22.08 23.46 27.51
C ASP A 22 -22.66 22.05 27.72
N GLY A 23 -23.71 21.69 26.98
CA GLY A 23 -24.41 20.40 27.07
C GLY A 23 -25.44 20.30 28.20
N SER A 24 -25.53 21.31 29.08
CA SER A 24 -26.49 21.26 30.20
C SER A 24 -27.93 21.50 29.75
N TYR A 25 -28.89 20.98 30.51
CA TYR A 25 -30.31 21.26 30.31
C TYR A 25 -31.06 21.31 31.65
N SER A 26 -32.18 22.02 31.68
CA SER A 26 -33.04 22.08 32.87
C SER A 26 -34.50 22.29 32.45
N LEU A 27 -35.42 21.53 33.04
CA LEU A 27 -36.86 21.72 32.85
C LEU A 27 -37.52 22.05 34.18
N ASN A 28 -38.37 23.07 34.19
CA ASN A 28 -39.21 23.38 35.34
C ASN A 28 -40.60 22.77 35.14
N VAL A 29 -40.71 21.47 35.41
CA VAL A 29 -41.96 20.70 35.29
C VAL A 29 -42.32 20.14 36.67
N ASN A 30 -43.53 20.45 37.15
CA ASN A 30 -44.03 19.89 38.41
C ASN A 30 -44.60 18.50 38.16
N LEU A 31 -43.81 17.47 38.48
CA LEU A 31 -44.22 16.07 38.37
C LEU A 31 -44.92 15.62 39.66
N GLY A 32 -46.08 14.99 39.51
CA GLY A 32 -46.74 14.29 40.62
C GLY A 32 -46.10 12.93 40.86
N ALA A 33 -46.62 12.17 41.84
CA ALA A 33 -46.24 10.76 41.97
C ALA A 33 -46.72 9.99 40.73
N GLY A 34 -45.84 9.19 40.14
CA GLY A 34 -46.11 8.51 38.87
C GLY A 34 -44.83 8.17 38.11
N ALA A 35 -44.99 7.56 36.94
CA ALA A 35 -43.90 7.27 36.02
C ALA A 35 -43.96 8.20 34.80
N TYR A 36 -42.78 8.56 34.31
CA TYR A 36 -42.57 9.50 33.21
C TYR A 36 -41.38 9.03 32.36
N VAL A 37 -41.22 9.64 31.19
CA VAL A 37 -40.09 9.38 30.28
C VAL A 37 -39.44 10.70 29.92
N ILE A 38 -38.12 10.79 30.08
CA ILE A 38 -37.31 11.88 29.56
C ILE A 38 -36.79 11.42 28.19
N VAL A 39 -36.92 12.26 27.17
CA VAL A 39 -36.63 11.91 25.77
C VAL A 39 -35.65 12.93 25.20
N GLU A 40 -34.63 12.48 24.50
CA GLU A 40 -33.86 13.31 23.57
C GLU A 40 -34.54 13.27 22.19
N ALA A 41 -35.22 14.36 21.83
CA ALA A 41 -36.19 14.37 20.73
C ALA A 41 -35.62 14.86 19.39
N VAL A 42 -34.38 15.35 19.37
CA VAL A 42 -33.66 15.67 18.12
C VAL A 42 -32.49 14.70 18.07
N ASP A 43 -32.72 13.59 17.38
CA ASP A 43 -31.68 12.64 16.98
C ASP A 43 -30.51 13.42 16.39
N GLU A 44 -29.32 13.18 16.94
CA GLU A 44 -28.16 12.80 16.15
C GLU A 44 -28.18 13.43 14.76
N LEU A 45 -27.75 14.69 14.66
CA LEU A 45 -27.53 15.27 13.35
C LEU A 45 -26.45 14.40 12.70
N ALA A 46 -26.84 13.51 11.79
CA ALA A 46 -25.92 12.73 10.98
C ALA A 46 -24.88 13.63 10.28
N GLU A 47 -25.28 14.89 10.02
CA GLU A 47 -24.39 15.95 9.50
C GLU A 47 -23.27 16.39 10.47
N LEU A 48 -23.36 16.04 11.75
CA LEU A 48 -22.34 16.28 12.78
C LEU A 48 -21.55 15.01 13.16
N GLY A 49 -21.89 13.85 12.60
CA GLY A 49 -21.23 12.57 12.91
C GLY A 49 -21.36 12.17 14.39
N LEU A 50 -22.53 12.43 14.99
CA LEU A 50 -22.86 11.97 16.34
C LEU A 50 -23.82 10.80 16.25
N LEU A 51 -23.62 9.82 17.13
CA LEU A 51 -24.44 8.64 17.30
C LEU A 51 -24.90 8.57 18.76
N ASP A 52 -26.06 7.97 19.02
CA ASP A 52 -26.54 7.77 20.38
C ASP A 52 -25.53 6.96 21.19
N GLY A 53 -25.18 7.50 22.35
CA GLY A 53 -24.27 6.89 23.30
C GLY A 53 -25.03 6.05 24.32
N LYS A 54 -24.81 6.37 25.60
CA LYS A 54 -25.44 5.70 26.74
C LYS A 54 -26.18 6.71 27.59
N GLU A 55 -27.40 6.38 27.99
CA GLU A 55 -28.09 7.13 29.01
C GLU A 55 -27.68 6.72 30.43
N THR A 56 -27.65 7.72 31.31
CA THR A 56 -27.40 7.55 32.74
C THR A 56 -28.61 8.03 33.52
N ALA A 57 -29.21 7.12 34.29
CA ALA A 57 -30.27 7.48 35.22
C ALA A 57 -29.72 8.39 36.34
N GLY A 58 -30.50 9.43 36.66
CA GLY A 58 -30.11 10.43 37.64
C GLY A 58 -30.33 10.03 39.10
N ASN A 59 -30.33 11.04 39.97
CA ASN A 59 -30.38 10.88 41.43
C ASN A 59 -31.64 10.18 41.96
N LEU A 60 -32.77 10.24 41.25
CA LEU A 60 -34.01 9.54 41.62
C LEU A 60 -34.09 8.13 41.00
N GLY A 61 -33.00 7.66 40.39
CA GLY A 61 -32.95 6.41 39.65
C GLY A 61 -33.74 6.48 38.34
N GLY A 62 -34.01 5.33 37.76
CA GLY A 62 -34.70 5.23 36.48
C GLY A 62 -34.39 3.93 35.75
N THR A 63 -35.00 3.76 34.60
CA THR A 63 -34.72 2.68 33.65
C THR A 63 -34.13 3.29 32.39
N VAL A 64 -32.99 2.76 31.96
CA VAL A 64 -32.31 3.11 30.70
C VAL A 64 -32.14 1.83 29.88
N ASP A 65 -32.17 1.95 28.55
CA ASP A 65 -31.91 0.84 27.64
C ASP A 65 -30.70 1.15 26.75
N ASN A 66 -29.51 0.96 27.33
CA ASN A 66 -28.23 1.13 26.64
C ASN A 66 -27.89 -0.01 25.65
N GLY A 67 -28.84 -0.90 25.36
CA GLY A 67 -28.69 -1.97 24.38
C GLY A 67 -29.21 -1.61 22.99
N GLN A 68 -29.93 -0.50 22.85
CA GLN A 68 -30.57 -0.02 21.61
C GLN A 68 -30.45 1.51 21.54
N ASP A 69 -30.79 2.13 20.40
CA ASP A 69 -30.85 3.59 20.26
C ASP A 69 -32.13 4.10 20.94
N SER A 70 -32.14 4.20 22.28
CA SER A 70 -33.37 4.37 23.03
C SER A 70 -33.75 5.84 23.23
N ASN A 71 -32.78 6.76 23.21
CA ASN A 71 -32.91 8.21 23.44
C ASN A 71 -33.88 8.54 24.60
N GLN A 72 -33.95 7.65 25.60
CA GLN A 72 -35.02 7.60 26.58
C GLN A 72 -34.54 7.18 27.98
N ILE A 73 -34.99 7.94 28.98
CA ILE A 73 -34.82 7.59 30.39
C ILE A 73 -36.18 7.54 31.07
N GLY A 74 -36.57 6.36 31.52
CA GLY A 74 -37.74 6.19 32.38
C GLY A 74 -37.45 6.67 33.79
N ILE A 75 -38.34 7.49 34.36
CA ILE A 75 -38.24 7.99 35.75
C ILE A 75 -39.52 7.63 36.52
N SER A 76 -39.36 7.28 37.80
CA SER A 76 -40.48 7.03 38.72
C SER A 76 -40.40 7.98 39.92
N VAL A 77 -41.40 8.83 40.09
CA VAL A 77 -41.54 9.75 41.21
C VAL A 77 -42.38 9.08 42.30
N SER A 78 -41.82 8.95 43.51
CA SER A 78 -42.46 8.29 44.64
C SER A 78 -43.65 9.07 45.21
N ASP A 79 -44.49 8.41 46.01
CA ASP A 79 -45.54 9.04 46.83
C ASP A 79 -45.18 8.92 48.34
N PRO A 80 -45.03 10.01 49.11
CA PRO A 80 -45.09 11.41 48.66
C PRO A 80 -43.94 11.77 47.72
N PRO A 81 -44.10 12.78 46.85
CA PRO A 81 -43.03 13.25 45.99
C PRO A 81 -41.81 13.60 46.84
N GLN A 82 -40.63 13.11 46.43
CA GLN A 82 -39.37 13.59 46.98
C GLN A 82 -39.32 15.11 46.80
N THR A 83 -38.89 15.86 47.81
CA THR A 83 -38.69 17.31 47.68
C THR A 83 -37.38 17.67 46.96
N ALA A 84 -36.73 16.68 46.34
CA ALA A 84 -35.46 16.83 45.65
C ALA A 84 -35.70 16.93 44.14
N ASP A 85 -35.02 17.88 43.50
CA ASP A 85 -35.02 18.01 42.05
C ASP A 85 -34.44 16.75 41.40
N ALA A 86 -35.00 16.36 40.25
CA ALA A 86 -34.46 15.31 39.40
C ALA A 86 -33.22 15.87 38.66
N VAL A 87 -32.03 15.39 39.02
CA VAL A 87 -30.74 15.85 38.49
C VAL A 87 -29.90 14.67 38.02
N ASP A 88 -28.89 14.97 37.20
CA ASP A 88 -27.90 14.01 36.68
C ASP A 88 -28.50 12.92 35.76
N TYR A 89 -29.60 13.23 35.09
CA TYR A 89 -30.10 12.45 33.95
C TYR A 89 -29.28 12.83 32.72
N LEU A 90 -28.45 11.94 32.21
CA LEU A 90 -27.50 12.27 31.14
C LEU A 90 -27.79 11.45 29.89
N PHE A 91 -27.73 12.12 28.74
CA PHE A 91 -27.68 11.51 27.42
C PHE A 91 -26.27 11.71 26.89
N ALA A 92 -25.57 10.62 26.60
CA ALA A 92 -24.23 10.70 26.04
C ALA A 92 -24.32 10.55 24.52
N GLU A 93 -23.45 11.28 23.83
CA GLU A 93 -23.31 11.24 22.37
C GLU A 93 -21.91 10.75 22.06
N ILE A 94 -21.78 9.84 21.10
CA ILE A 94 -20.48 9.35 20.62
C ILE A 94 -20.22 9.89 19.23
N ARG A 95 -18.96 10.26 18.94
CA ARG A 95 -18.57 10.57 17.57
C ARG A 95 -18.46 9.27 16.78
N SER A 96 -19.00 9.27 15.58
CA SER A 96 -18.77 8.18 14.63
C SER A 96 -17.33 8.17 14.13
N SER A 97 -16.93 7.01 13.65
CA SER A 97 -15.60 6.72 13.14
C SER A 97 -15.68 6.38 11.66
N ASP A 98 -14.57 6.58 10.95
CA ASP A 98 -14.48 6.33 9.52
C ASP A 98 -13.26 5.45 9.21
N VAL A 99 -13.39 4.62 8.17
CA VAL A 99 -12.33 3.72 7.65
C VAL A 99 -12.12 4.02 6.17
N PHE A 100 -10.87 4.20 5.76
CA PHE A 100 -10.48 4.48 4.37
C PHE A 100 -9.26 3.67 3.95
N GLY A 101 -9.21 3.37 2.66
CA GLY A 101 -8.12 2.62 2.05
C GLY A 101 -8.13 2.74 0.53
N ARG A 102 -7.18 2.08 -0.11
CA ARG A 102 -7.01 2.06 -1.57
C ARG A 102 -6.74 0.66 -2.04
N VAL A 103 -7.08 0.42 -3.30
CA VAL A 103 -6.58 -0.72 -4.06
C VAL A 103 -5.80 -0.09 -5.20
N TRP A 104 -4.53 -0.47 -5.38
CA TRP A 104 -3.67 0.16 -6.37
C TRP A 104 -2.79 -0.87 -7.07
N ARG A 105 -2.37 -0.53 -8.29
CA ARG A 105 -1.38 -1.34 -9.01
C ARG A 105 -0.01 -1.10 -8.41
N ASP A 106 0.44 -2.02 -7.56
CA ASP A 106 1.76 -2.03 -6.95
C ASP A 106 2.71 -2.77 -7.88
N PHE A 107 3.24 -2.09 -8.91
CA PHE A 107 3.90 -2.82 -9.98
C PHE A 107 5.25 -3.41 -9.54
N ASN A 108 5.88 -2.83 -8.52
CA ASN A 108 7.15 -3.27 -7.95
C ASN A 108 6.98 -4.09 -6.66
N ASN A 109 5.74 -4.31 -6.23
CA ASN A 109 5.36 -5.05 -5.03
C ASN A 109 6.09 -4.55 -3.77
N ASP A 110 6.28 -3.24 -3.64
CA ASP A 110 7.06 -2.65 -2.54
C ASP A 110 6.20 -2.09 -1.40
N GLY A 111 4.87 -2.11 -1.56
CA GLY A 111 3.94 -1.60 -0.57
C GLY A 111 3.97 -0.08 -0.42
N GLU A 112 4.62 0.66 -1.31
CA GLU A 112 4.62 2.11 -1.34
C GLU A 112 3.93 2.60 -2.62
N ILE A 113 2.89 3.43 -2.48
CA ILE A 113 2.24 4.04 -3.65
C ILE A 113 3.23 5.00 -4.34
N ASN A 114 3.79 4.53 -5.45
CA ASN A 114 4.88 5.15 -6.19
C ASN A 114 4.38 6.01 -7.37
N PHE A 115 5.30 6.66 -8.09
CA PHE A 115 4.98 7.44 -9.28
C PHE A 115 4.49 6.50 -10.42
N ASP A 116 3.37 6.88 -11.06
CA ASP A 116 2.64 6.11 -12.09
C ASP A 116 1.93 4.84 -11.59
N GLU A 117 1.85 4.63 -10.28
CA GLU A 117 0.95 3.64 -9.70
C GLU A 117 -0.47 4.20 -9.62
N GLU A 118 -1.40 3.50 -10.26
CA GLU A 118 -2.78 3.94 -10.41
C GLU A 118 -3.72 3.15 -9.50
N ASP A 119 -4.74 3.83 -8.98
CA ASP A 119 -5.82 3.17 -8.24
C ASP A 119 -6.56 2.18 -9.15
N VAL A 120 -6.91 1.01 -8.62
CA VAL A 120 -7.76 0.01 -9.28
C VAL A 120 -9.21 0.30 -8.90
N ASN A 121 -10.05 0.57 -9.90
CA ASN A 121 -11.44 0.95 -9.70
C ASN A 121 -12.38 -0.25 -9.82
N ASP A 122 -13.60 -0.09 -9.30
CA ASP A 122 -14.67 -1.10 -9.33
C ASP A 122 -14.31 -2.42 -8.59
N VAL A 123 -13.47 -2.31 -7.55
CA VAL A 123 -13.11 -3.43 -6.67
C VAL A 123 -14.02 -3.45 -5.46
N GLU A 124 -14.61 -4.61 -5.16
CA GLU A 124 -15.51 -4.79 -4.02
C GLU A 124 -14.71 -4.98 -2.72
N VAL A 125 -15.03 -4.19 -1.71
CA VAL A 125 -14.43 -4.29 -0.36
C VAL A 125 -15.54 -4.45 0.66
N GLU A 126 -15.43 -5.43 1.56
CA GLU A 126 -16.36 -5.69 2.65
C GLU A 126 -15.75 -5.26 4.00
N LEU A 127 -16.51 -4.50 4.78
CA LEU A 127 -16.21 -4.26 6.19
C LEU A 127 -17.16 -5.08 7.06
N THR A 128 -16.58 -5.94 7.91
CA THR A 128 -17.32 -6.76 8.88
C THR A 128 -16.85 -6.48 10.29
N GLY A 129 -17.68 -6.71 11.30
CA GLY A 129 -17.25 -6.49 12.68
C GLY A 129 -18.35 -6.59 13.71
N THR A 130 -18.05 -6.10 14.90
CA THR A 130 -19.01 -5.95 16.00
C THR A 130 -18.85 -4.57 16.62
N ASP A 131 -19.96 -3.85 16.79
CA ASP A 131 -19.98 -2.52 17.40
C ASP A 131 -19.88 -2.56 18.94
N ASP A 132 -19.82 -1.38 19.55
CA ASP A 132 -19.77 -1.15 21.00
C ASP A 132 -20.99 -1.68 21.78
N ARG A 133 -22.06 -2.03 21.05
CA ARG A 133 -23.31 -2.60 21.59
C ARG A 133 -23.42 -4.11 21.38
N GLY A 134 -22.46 -4.72 20.67
CA GLY A 134 -22.44 -6.15 20.39
C GLY A 134 -23.23 -6.55 19.14
N ASN A 135 -23.67 -5.60 18.31
CA ASN A 135 -24.33 -5.90 17.04
C ASN A 135 -23.31 -6.23 15.97
N SER A 136 -23.62 -7.20 15.11
CA SER A 136 -22.81 -7.50 13.94
C SER A 136 -22.98 -6.42 12.86
N VAL A 137 -21.87 -6.02 12.25
CA VAL A 137 -21.82 -5.09 11.11
C VAL A 137 -21.30 -5.84 9.89
N SER A 138 -21.92 -5.60 8.73
CA SER A 138 -21.47 -6.06 7.40
C SER A 138 -21.89 -4.99 6.39
N LEU A 139 -20.90 -4.34 5.80
CA LEU A 139 -21.05 -3.24 4.83
C LEU A 139 -20.19 -3.56 3.61
N THR A 140 -20.63 -3.11 2.43
CA THR A 140 -19.89 -3.27 1.18
C THR A 140 -19.62 -1.90 0.57
N GLY A 141 -18.37 -1.67 0.18
CA GLY A 141 -17.90 -0.51 -0.57
C GLY A 141 -17.32 -0.93 -1.92
N MET A 142 -17.13 0.04 -2.80
CA MET A 142 -16.43 -0.13 -4.07
C MET A 142 -15.31 0.90 -4.16
N THR A 143 -14.18 0.54 -4.75
CA THR A 143 -13.14 1.51 -5.08
C THR A 143 -13.59 2.44 -6.20
N ALA A 144 -13.21 3.72 -6.10
CA ALA A 144 -13.52 4.75 -7.08
C ALA A 144 -12.31 5.62 -7.42
N ASP A 145 -12.28 6.15 -8.65
CA ASP A 145 -11.16 6.90 -9.21
C ASP A 145 -10.60 7.94 -8.23
N ASN A 146 -9.31 7.83 -7.91
CA ASN A 146 -8.53 8.77 -7.08
C ASN A 146 -8.95 8.87 -5.60
N LEU A 147 -9.97 8.12 -5.17
CA LEU A 147 -10.54 8.21 -3.81
C LEU A 147 -10.49 6.89 -3.04
N GLY A 148 -10.15 5.76 -3.68
CA GLY A 148 -10.10 4.45 -3.02
C GLY A 148 -11.47 3.99 -2.53
N PHE A 149 -11.52 3.30 -1.39
CA PHE A 149 -12.76 2.89 -0.71
C PHE A 149 -12.91 3.60 0.65
N GLY A 150 -14.14 3.67 1.16
CA GLY A 150 -14.39 4.22 2.48
C GLY A 150 -15.70 3.76 3.12
N PHE A 151 -15.67 3.58 4.44
CA PHE A 151 -16.82 3.28 5.28
C PHE A 151 -16.94 4.38 6.34
N THR A 152 -17.99 5.19 6.23
CA THR A 152 -18.20 6.32 7.13
C THR A 152 -19.31 6.07 8.13
N ASN A 153 -19.35 6.87 9.19
CA ASN A 153 -20.41 6.84 10.20
C ASN A 153 -20.50 5.49 10.94
N LEU A 154 -19.35 4.89 11.24
CA LEU A 154 -19.27 3.65 12.01
C LEU A 154 -19.38 3.94 13.51
N ARG A 155 -20.07 3.06 14.23
CA ARG A 155 -19.98 3.03 15.70
C ARG A 155 -18.56 2.59 16.12
N PRO A 156 -18.10 2.92 17.33
CA PRO A 156 -16.91 2.28 17.90
C PRO A 156 -17.08 0.76 17.93
N GLY A 157 -15.98 0.01 17.82
CA GLY A 157 -16.04 -1.44 17.74
C GLY A 157 -14.77 -2.06 17.22
N THR A 158 -14.84 -3.36 16.91
CA THR A 158 -13.74 -4.10 16.28
C THR A 158 -14.17 -4.59 14.91
N TYR A 159 -13.38 -4.25 13.90
CA TYR A 159 -13.70 -4.46 12.50
C TYR A 159 -12.60 -5.22 11.75
N ALA A 160 -12.98 -5.72 10.58
CA ALA A 160 -12.13 -6.35 9.58
C ALA A 160 -12.53 -5.82 8.20
N ILE A 161 -11.55 -5.69 7.32
CA ILE A 161 -11.73 -5.26 5.93
C ILE A 161 -11.27 -6.43 5.07
N THR A 162 -12.09 -6.83 4.11
CA THR A 162 -11.77 -7.88 3.15
C THR A 162 -11.97 -7.35 1.75
N GLU A 163 -10.96 -7.43 0.91
CA GLU A 163 -11.07 -7.17 -0.52
C GLU A 163 -11.54 -8.41 -1.28
N THR A 164 -12.25 -8.20 -2.37
CA THR A 164 -12.44 -9.22 -3.39
C THR A 164 -11.39 -9.04 -4.47
N GLN A 165 -10.43 -9.97 -4.55
CA GLN A 165 -9.37 -9.99 -5.56
C GLN A 165 -9.87 -9.47 -6.93
N PRO A 166 -9.31 -8.36 -7.42
CA PRO A 166 -9.62 -7.82 -8.73
C PRO A 166 -9.40 -8.84 -9.85
N VAL A 167 -10.28 -8.81 -10.85
CA VAL A 167 -10.12 -9.65 -12.05
C VAL A 167 -8.93 -9.13 -12.87
N ASP A 168 -8.16 -10.05 -13.44
CA ASP A 168 -6.99 -9.78 -14.29
C ASP A 168 -5.79 -9.13 -13.57
N LEU A 169 -5.79 -9.12 -12.23
CA LEU A 169 -4.64 -8.86 -11.37
C LEU A 169 -4.36 -10.09 -10.50
N ASP A 170 -3.11 -10.25 -10.09
CA ASP A 170 -2.64 -11.18 -9.07
C ASP A 170 -2.49 -10.41 -7.76
N ASP A 171 -2.75 -11.08 -6.64
CA ASP A 171 -2.54 -10.60 -5.27
C ASP A 171 -1.13 -10.00 -5.09
N GLY A 172 -1.08 -8.78 -4.55
CA GLY A 172 0.15 -8.11 -4.15
C GLY A 172 0.22 -7.90 -2.64
N GLN A 173 0.98 -6.89 -2.19
CA GLN A 173 1.21 -6.68 -0.76
C GLN A 173 0.10 -5.86 -0.08
N GLU A 174 -0.37 -6.32 1.09
CA GLU A 174 -1.17 -5.49 1.99
C GLU A 174 -0.32 -4.50 2.79
N VAL A 175 -0.81 -3.26 2.87
CA VAL A 175 -0.22 -2.20 3.69
C VAL A 175 -1.16 -1.87 4.82
N LEU A 176 -0.74 -2.22 6.03
CA LEU A 176 -1.51 -1.94 7.25
C LEU A 176 -1.63 -0.42 7.47
N GLY A 177 -2.85 0.03 7.71
CA GLY A 177 -3.16 1.43 7.98
C GLY A 177 -2.77 1.91 9.37
N GLU A 178 -3.21 3.12 9.69
CA GLU A 178 -3.15 3.70 11.03
C GLU A 178 -4.54 4.08 11.52
N VAL A 179 -4.71 4.13 12.84
CA VAL A 179 -5.96 4.60 13.46
C VAL A 179 -5.64 5.79 14.35
N THR A 180 -6.21 6.94 14.00
CA THR A 180 -6.00 8.20 14.72
C THR A 180 -7.25 8.59 15.50
N ASP A 181 -7.08 8.98 16.76
CA ASP A 181 -8.18 9.43 17.62
C ASP A 181 -8.35 10.97 17.49
N LEU A 182 -9.48 11.43 16.94
CA LEU A 182 -9.79 12.85 16.78
C LEU A 182 -10.39 13.52 18.04
N GLY A 183 -10.47 12.81 19.17
CA GLY A 183 -11.24 13.26 20.34
C GLY A 183 -10.72 12.90 21.73
N VAL A 184 -9.90 11.86 21.92
CA VAL A 184 -9.54 11.35 23.25
C VAL A 184 -8.05 10.93 23.35
N PRO A 185 -7.22 11.58 24.18
CA PRO A 185 -5.80 11.21 24.31
C PRO A 185 -5.48 9.87 25.02
N THR A 186 -6.47 9.03 25.31
CA THR A 186 -6.32 7.96 26.34
C THR A 186 -6.58 6.52 25.87
N ALA A 187 -7.07 6.28 24.67
CA ALA A 187 -7.08 4.94 24.08
C ALA A 187 -6.11 4.93 22.90
N VAL A 188 -5.11 4.05 22.94
CA VAL A 188 -4.28 3.77 21.76
C VAL A 188 -5.17 2.92 20.87
N ALA A 189 -5.71 3.51 19.79
CA ALA A 189 -6.44 2.73 18.82
C ALA A 189 -5.49 1.73 18.14
N ASP A 190 -5.91 0.47 18.07
CA ASP A 190 -5.12 -0.61 17.46
C ASP A 190 -5.42 -0.64 15.95
N PRO A 191 -4.41 -0.46 15.08
CA PRO A 191 -4.59 -0.61 13.64
C PRO A 191 -4.96 -2.03 13.21
N GLY A 192 -4.85 -3.02 14.11
CA GLY A 192 -5.12 -4.41 13.82
C GLY A 192 -3.92 -5.08 13.18
N MET A 193 -4.19 -6.02 12.27
CA MET A 193 -3.17 -6.84 11.62
C MET A 193 -3.58 -7.25 10.21
N ILE A 194 -2.58 -7.55 9.39
CA ILE A 194 -2.75 -8.29 8.13
C ILE A 194 -3.06 -9.74 8.51
N ASP A 195 -4.18 -10.27 8.05
CA ASP A 195 -4.76 -11.56 8.45
C ASP A 195 -5.04 -12.44 7.22
N GLY A 196 -3.99 -12.55 6.40
CA GLY A 196 -3.99 -13.22 5.10
C GLY A 196 -4.21 -12.24 3.95
N ASN A 197 -4.09 -12.80 2.75
CA ASN A 197 -4.36 -12.13 1.48
C ASN A 197 -5.73 -11.45 1.48
N ASP A 198 -5.77 -10.26 0.90
CA ASP A 198 -6.96 -9.43 0.75
C ASP A 198 -7.63 -9.10 2.10
N ARG A 199 -6.91 -9.14 3.23
CA ARG A 199 -7.58 -9.03 4.54
C ARG A 199 -6.81 -8.36 5.68
N PHE A 200 -7.48 -7.38 6.28
CA PHE A 200 -7.14 -6.79 7.57
C PHE A 200 -8.13 -7.20 8.64
N SER A 201 -7.68 -7.47 9.86
CA SER A 201 -8.55 -7.80 10.99
C SER A 201 -8.12 -7.17 12.30
N GLY A 202 -9.04 -7.07 13.26
CA GLY A 202 -8.75 -6.55 14.59
C GLY A 202 -8.65 -5.03 14.67
N ILE A 203 -9.16 -4.31 13.67
CA ILE A 203 -9.14 -2.84 13.63
C ILE A 203 -10.04 -2.30 14.75
N GLU A 204 -9.45 -1.65 15.74
CA GLU A 204 -10.19 -1.10 16.89
C GLU A 204 -10.55 0.37 16.63
N LEU A 205 -11.84 0.64 16.44
CA LEU A 205 -12.35 1.99 16.30
C LEU A 205 -12.87 2.49 17.66
N VAL A 206 -12.24 3.54 18.17
CA VAL A 206 -12.72 4.32 19.32
C VAL A 206 -13.61 5.47 18.84
N PRO A 207 -14.41 6.16 19.69
CA PRO A 207 -15.27 7.25 19.25
C PRO A 207 -14.50 8.37 18.52
N GLY A 208 -14.88 8.67 17.28
CA GLY A 208 -14.22 9.69 16.46
C GLY A 208 -12.90 9.24 15.85
N ALA A 209 -12.65 7.93 15.75
CA ALA A 209 -11.46 7.38 15.12
C ALA A 209 -11.49 7.60 13.60
N LEU A 210 -10.34 7.95 13.03
CA LEU A 210 -10.07 7.91 11.60
C LEU A 210 -9.05 6.80 11.35
N ALA A 211 -9.52 5.72 10.73
CA ALA A 211 -8.71 4.62 10.25
C ALA A 211 -8.38 4.86 8.77
N ASP A 212 -7.13 5.15 8.44
CA ASP A 212 -6.71 5.45 7.06
C ASP A 212 -5.53 4.57 6.61
N ARG A 213 -5.33 4.51 5.29
CA ARG A 213 -4.24 3.77 4.62
C ARG A 213 -4.30 2.25 4.77
N TYR A 214 -5.49 1.67 4.89
CA TYR A 214 -5.68 0.23 4.75
C TYR A 214 -5.67 -0.13 3.27
N ASN A 215 -4.48 -0.34 2.71
CA ASN A 215 -4.34 -0.43 1.27
C ASN A 215 -4.02 -1.86 0.82
N PHE A 216 -4.57 -2.26 -0.32
CA PHE A 216 -4.27 -3.51 -1.01
C PHE A 216 -3.48 -3.26 -2.30
N GLY A 217 -2.27 -3.80 -2.38
CA GLY A 217 -1.42 -3.74 -3.57
C GLY A 217 -1.77 -4.86 -4.53
N GLU A 218 -1.79 -4.56 -5.82
CA GLU A 218 -2.18 -5.50 -6.87
C GLU A 218 -1.11 -5.60 -7.95
N LEU A 219 -0.81 -6.83 -8.36
CA LEU A 219 0.16 -7.11 -9.41
C LEU A 219 -0.54 -7.38 -10.75
N PRO A 220 -0.06 -6.82 -11.87
CA PRO A 220 -0.43 -7.29 -13.18
C PRO A 220 -0.15 -8.80 -13.34
N GLN A 221 -1.13 -9.53 -13.87
CA GLN A 221 -0.96 -10.98 -14.05
C GLN A 221 0.22 -11.32 -14.95
N ALA A 222 0.89 -12.43 -14.61
CA ALA A 222 1.95 -12.98 -15.44
C ALA A 222 1.45 -13.20 -16.89
N GLY A 223 2.03 -12.45 -17.81
CA GLY A 223 1.78 -12.58 -19.23
C GLY A 223 2.38 -13.86 -19.81
N GLY A 224 2.09 -14.10 -21.09
CA GLY A 224 2.71 -15.19 -21.84
C GLY A 224 4.24 -15.04 -21.97
N GLU A 225 4.85 -16.03 -22.63
CA GLU A 225 6.29 -16.02 -22.88
C GLU A 225 6.74 -14.70 -23.53
N MET A 226 7.86 -14.16 -23.04
CA MET A 226 8.43 -12.89 -23.52
C MET A 226 8.51 -12.84 -25.05
N PRO A 227 7.85 -11.86 -25.71
CA PRO A 227 7.82 -11.78 -27.16
C PRO A 227 9.19 -11.43 -27.75
N CYS A 228 9.50 -11.97 -28.93
CA CYS A 228 10.72 -11.63 -29.65
C CYS A 228 10.77 -10.13 -29.97
N GLY A 229 11.98 -9.55 -30.01
CA GLY A 229 12.17 -8.13 -30.31
C GLY A 229 11.91 -7.17 -29.13
N SER A 230 11.59 -7.69 -27.94
CA SER A 230 11.25 -6.87 -26.77
C SER A 230 12.45 -6.59 -25.85
N THR A 231 13.60 -7.25 -26.09
CA THR A 231 14.87 -6.99 -25.41
C THR A 231 15.98 -6.64 -26.39
N ALA A 232 17.10 -6.13 -25.89
CA ALA A 232 18.27 -5.86 -26.71
C ALA A 232 19.59 -6.07 -25.95
N SER A 233 20.61 -6.57 -26.68
CA SER A 233 21.95 -6.74 -26.12
C SER A 233 22.55 -5.43 -25.62
N ILE A 234 23.50 -5.52 -24.69
CA ILE A 234 24.29 -4.37 -24.19
C ILE A 234 24.97 -3.56 -25.31
N GLY A 235 25.24 -4.16 -26.47
CA GLY A 235 25.81 -3.46 -27.63
C GLY A 235 24.84 -2.49 -28.29
N PHE A 236 23.53 -2.75 -28.22
CA PHE A 236 22.50 -1.81 -28.67
C PHE A 236 22.44 -0.61 -27.72
N TRP A 237 22.24 -0.86 -26.43
CA TRP A 237 22.12 0.17 -25.40
C TRP A 237 23.37 1.06 -25.27
N HIS A 238 24.55 0.52 -25.61
CA HIS A 238 25.80 1.29 -25.65
C HIS A 238 25.92 2.20 -26.89
N ASN A 239 25.40 1.75 -28.04
CA ASN A 239 25.63 2.43 -29.32
C ASN A 239 24.80 3.73 -29.44
N TRP A 240 25.02 4.48 -30.52
CA TRP A 240 24.35 5.76 -30.71
C TRP A 240 22.82 5.67 -30.82
N ILE A 241 22.27 4.53 -31.27
CA ILE A 241 20.83 4.28 -31.39
C ILE A 241 20.22 4.03 -30.01
N GLY A 242 20.75 3.09 -29.23
CA GLY A 242 20.22 2.81 -27.88
C GLY A 242 20.38 4.01 -26.94
N GLN A 243 21.50 4.72 -27.06
CA GLN A 243 21.72 5.97 -26.34
C GLN A 243 20.79 7.09 -26.78
N SER A 244 20.33 7.07 -28.03
CA SER A 244 19.29 7.97 -28.50
C SER A 244 17.96 7.61 -27.86
N LEU A 245 17.57 6.34 -27.85
CA LEU A 245 16.33 5.89 -27.18
C LEU A 245 16.28 6.33 -25.72
N ILE A 246 17.32 6.03 -24.93
CA ILE A 246 17.34 6.40 -23.50
C ILE A 246 17.08 7.90 -23.32
N ARG A 247 17.70 8.76 -24.12
CA ARG A 247 17.53 10.23 -24.01
C ARG A 247 16.18 10.75 -24.50
N HIS A 248 15.41 9.98 -25.24
CA HIS A 248 14.08 10.37 -25.71
C HIS A 248 12.96 9.83 -24.79
N LEU A 249 13.27 9.00 -23.79
CA LEU A 249 12.26 8.55 -22.82
C LEU A 249 11.69 9.76 -22.05
N SER A 250 12.52 10.75 -21.73
CA SER A 250 12.13 12.01 -21.09
C SER A 250 11.23 12.89 -21.96
N ASP A 251 11.28 12.74 -23.29
CA ASP A 251 10.42 13.50 -24.20
C ASP A 251 8.97 12.99 -24.13
N TYR A 252 8.79 11.69 -23.85
CA TYR A 252 7.47 11.12 -23.56
C TYR A 252 6.95 11.59 -22.20
N ALA A 253 7.78 11.50 -21.17
CA ALA A 253 7.48 11.96 -19.80
C ALA A 253 6.94 13.40 -19.81
N ALA A 254 7.68 14.32 -20.44
CA ALA A 254 7.32 15.74 -20.52
C ALA A 254 5.98 16.00 -21.25
N ALA A 255 5.56 15.11 -22.15
CA ALA A 255 4.30 15.23 -22.88
C ALA A 255 3.08 14.73 -22.08
N HIS A 256 3.29 13.95 -21.01
CA HIS A 256 2.23 13.30 -20.23
C HIS A 256 2.24 13.72 -18.75
N GLY A 257 2.90 14.83 -18.41
CA GLY A 257 2.94 15.36 -17.05
C GLY A 257 4.05 14.77 -16.17
N GLY A 258 4.86 13.85 -16.70
CA GLY A 258 6.06 13.31 -16.08
C GLY A 258 7.26 14.27 -16.11
N SER A 259 8.30 13.93 -15.35
CA SER A 259 9.54 14.71 -15.24
C SER A 259 10.63 14.19 -16.19
N ALA A 260 11.65 15.02 -16.48
CA ALA A 260 12.85 14.56 -17.18
C ALA A 260 13.72 13.59 -16.35
N THR A 261 13.25 13.19 -15.16
CA THR A 261 13.90 12.26 -14.23
C THR A 261 13.11 10.96 -14.07
N GLN A 262 11.97 10.80 -14.75
CA GLN A 262 11.07 9.64 -14.59
C GLN A 262 11.79 8.29 -14.69
N LEU A 263 12.69 8.11 -15.66
CA LEU A 263 13.47 6.86 -15.77
C LEU A 263 14.40 6.64 -14.58
N GLY A 264 15.07 7.70 -14.10
CA GLY A 264 15.95 7.62 -12.94
C GLY A 264 15.19 7.35 -11.65
N ASP A 265 14.06 8.02 -11.47
CA ASP A 265 13.15 7.84 -10.34
C ASP A 265 12.55 6.43 -10.34
N TRP A 266 12.08 5.94 -11.49
CA TRP A 266 11.58 4.57 -11.63
C TRP A 266 12.67 3.53 -11.32
N LEU A 267 13.88 3.67 -11.89
CA LEU A 267 14.97 2.73 -11.59
C LEU A 267 15.31 2.72 -10.09
N ALA A 268 15.29 3.88 -9.44
CA ALA A 268 15.63 4.02 -8.02
C ALA A 268 14.54 3.49 -7.08
N ALA A 269 13.27 3.64 -7.46
CA ALA A 269 12.13 3.18 -6.69
C ALA A 269 11.93 1.66 -6.84
N THR A 270 11.92 1.15 -8.08
CA THR A 270 11.75 -0.27 -8.38
C THR A 270 12.94 -1.13 -7.93
N PHE A 271 14.16 -0.58 -7.96
CA PHE A 271 15.39 -1.31 -7.64
C PHE A 271 16.29 -0.52 -6.67
N PRO A 272 15.86 -0.34 -5.40
CA PRO A 272 16.51 0.58 -4.47
C PRO A 272 17.94 0.18 -4.10
N ASN A 273 18.26 -1.11 -4.11
CA ASN A 273 19.59 -1.62 -3.79
C ASN A 273 20.56 -1.54 -4.98
N MET A 274 20.05 -1.55 -6.21
CA MET A 274 20.87 -1.40 -7.43
C MET A 274 21.04 0.06 -7.85
N TYR A 275 19.97 0.86 -7.76
CA TYR A 275 19.89 2.18 -8.39
C TYR A 275 19.26 3.25 -7.50
N GLY A 276 18.93 2.98 -6.24
CA GLY A 276 18.26 3.93 -5.33
C GLY A 276 19.10 4.29 -4.11
N PRO A 277 18.45 4.62 -2.96
CA PRO A 277 19.14 4.95 -1.72
C PRO A 277 20.08 3.84 -1.22
N GLY A 278 19.71 2.58 -1.47
CA GLY A 278 20.54 1.42 -1.18
C GLY A 278 21.75 1.29 -2.10
N ALA A 279 21.97 2.22 -3.03
CA ALA A 279 23.09 2.27 -3.97
C ALA A 279 23.95 3.54 -3.83
N GLU A 280 23.76 4.31 -2.76
CA GLU A 280 24.53 5.53 -2.48
C GLU A 280 26.02 5.24 -2.28
N TYR A 281 26.85 6.23 -2.66
CA TYR A 281 28.30 6.15 -2.52
C TYR A 281 28.73 5.95 -1.06
N ASP A 282 29.45 4.86 -0.80
CA ASP A 282 30.21 4.66 0.44
C ASP A 282 31.72 4.86 0.18
N ALA A 283 32.35 5.71 1.00
CA ALA A 283 33.80 5.92 0.98
C ALA A 283 34.62 4.63 1.20
N ALA A 284 34.02 3.60 1.81
CA ALA A 284 34.62 2.27 1.97
C ALA A 284 34.85 1.52 0.64
N ARG A 285 34.08 1.84 -0.42
CA ARG A 285 34.15 1.20 -1.76
C ARG A 285 35.26 1.73 -2.68
N GLY A 286 36.05 2.70 -2.23
CA GLY A 286 37.09 3.32 -3.05
C GLY A 286 36.54 4.27 -4.13
N TRP A 287 37.00 4.12 -5.37
CA TRP A 287 36.72 5.07 -6.48
C TRP A 287 35.54 4.68 -7.37
N ASP A 288 34.68 3.76 -6.93
CA ASP A 288 33.50 3.38 -7.69
C ASP A 288 32.43 4.49 -7.67
N TRP A 289 31.63 4.56 -8.73
CA TRP A 289 30.68 5.66 -8.95
C TRP A 289 29.36 5.42 -8.19
N ASP A 290 28.74 6.50 -7.72
CA ASP A 290 27.42 6.52 -7.08
C ASP A 290 26.32 6.02 -8.03
N MET A 291 25.68 4.91 -7.67
CA MET A 291 24.63 4.29 -8.49
C MET A 291 23.23 4.76 -8.13
N ASN A 292 23.06 5.67 -7.17
CA ASN A 292 21.75 6.27 -6.90
C ASN A 292 21.29 7.17 -8.07
N LEU A 293 20.23 6.72 -8.75
CA LEU A 293 19.61 7.35 -9.91
C LEU A 293 18.37 8.20 -9.55
N ALA A 294 17.98 8.27 -8.27
CA ALA A 294 16.89 9.12 -7.82
C ALA A 294 17.14 10.59 -8.20
N GLY A 295 16.15 11.21 -8.82
CA GLY A 295 16.18 12.57 -9.34
C GLY A 295 17.18 12.79 -10.48
N LYS A 296 17.78 11.74 -11.06
CA LYS A 296 18.73 11.87 -12.16
C LYS A 296 17.99 11.84 -13.49
N SER A 297 18.44 12.70 -14.41
CA SER A 297 17.89 12.76 -15.77
C SER A 297 18.27 11.54 -16.61
N ASP A 298 17.50 11.27 -17.65
CA ASP A 298 17.78 10.22 -18.65
C ASP A 298 19.15 10.32 -19.30
N CYS A 299 19.67 11.54 -19.46
CA CYS A 299 21.03 11.72 -20.00
C CYS A 299 22.11 11.21 -19.03
N TYR A 300 21.85 11.28 -17.72
CA TYR A 300 22.68 10.71 -16.67
C TYR A 300 22.55 9.19 -16.68
N VAL A 301 21.33 8.65 -16.77
CA VAL A 301 21.09 7.20 -16.91
C VAL A 301 21.82 6.63 -18.14
N ALA A 302 21.75 7.32 -19.28
CA ALA A 302 22.46 6.95 -20.51
C ALA A 302 24.00 6.96 -20.32
N TRP A 303 24.51 7.91 -19.54
CA TRP A 303 25.92 7.96 -19.17
C TRP A 303 26.30 6.81 -18.24
N THR A 304 25.48 6.52 -17.22
CA THR A 304 25.68 5.40 -16.28
C THR A 304 25.76 4.08 -17.03
N PHE A 305 24.85 3.84 -17.99
CA PHE A 305 24.92 2.64 -18.84
C PHE A 305 26.26 2.54 -19.59
N ARG A 306 26.75 3.64 -20.16
CA ARG A 306 28.05 3.66 -20.85
C ARG A 306 29.20 3.40 -19.91
N TYR A 307 29.14 3.89 -18.69
CA TYR A 307 30.10 3.63 -17.64
C TYR A 307 30.13 2.14 -17.29
N LEU A 308 28.97 1.53 -17.00
CA LEU A 308 28.83 0.10 -16.73
C LEU A 308 29.33 -0.78 -17.89
N HIS A 309 29.01 -0.42 -19.13
CA HIS A 309 29.48 -1.16 -20.31
C HIS A 309 31.00 -1.12 -20.50
N GLN A 310 31.66 -0.05 -20.06
CA GLN A 310 33.11 0.14 -20.14
C GLN A 310 33.88 -0.53 -19.00
N ARG A 311 33.19 -0.90 -17.91
CA ARG A 311 33.79 -1.63 -16.79
C ARG A 311 34.48 -2.89 -17.32
N ASN A 312 35.78 -3.00 -17.06
CA ASN A 312 36.60 -4.13 -17.44
C ASN A 312 37.37 -4.65 -16.23
N ARG A 313 37.93 -5.86 -16.36
CA ARG A 313 38.69 -6.56 -15.31
C ARG A 313 39.84 -5.73 -14.68
N LYS A 314 40.33 -4.67 -15.35
CA LYS A 314 41.41 -3.78 -14.85
C LYS A 314 40.91 -2.50 -14.17
N THR A 315 39.67 -2.08 -14.42
CA THR A 315 39.05 -0.90 -13.79
C THR A 315 38.15 -1.27 -12.60
N MET A 316 37.96 -2.57 -12.36
CA MET A 316 37.28 -3.17 -11.19
C MET A 316 38.30 -3.44 -10.06
N VAL A 317 38.95 -2.38 -9.59
CA VAL A 317 40.06 -2.37 -8.61
C VAL A 317 39.97 -3.54 -7.62
N GLU A 318 40.92 -4.49 -7.68
CA GLU A 318 41.14 -5.56 -6.67
C GLU A 318 39.96 -6.54 -6.33
N ASN A 319 38.67 -6.22 -6.58
CA ASN A 319 37.51 -6.91 -5.96
C ASN A 319 36.51 -7.51 -6.99
N GLY A 320 37.01 -8.27 -7.97
CA GLY A 320 36.43 -9.59 -8.26
C GLY A 320 35.18 -9.83 -9.15
N GLY A 321 34.57 -8.87 -9.85
CA GLY A 321 33.37 -9.16 -10.68
C GLY A 321 33.59 -9.67 -12.12
N VAL A 322 32.63 -10.44 -12.69
CA VAL A 322 32.57 -10.77 -14.14
C VAL A 322 32.32 -9.48 -14.94
N PRO A 323 33.09 -9.19 -16.02
CA PRO A 323 32.88 -7.97 -16.81
C PRO A 323 31.46 -7.91 -17.39
N LYS A 324 30.78 -6.78 -17.17
CA LYS A 324 29.52 -6.38 -17.85
C LYS A 324 28.22 -7.01 -17.37
N VAL A 325 28.19 -7.81 -16.29
CA VAL A 325 26.91 -8.30 -15.73
C VAL A 325 26.01 -7.14 -15.32
N ASP A 326 26.58 -6.10 -14.70
CA ASP A 326 25.88 -4.87 -14.31
C ASP A 326 25.22 -4.19 -15.53
N ALA A 327 25.92 -4.17 -16.66
CA ALA A 327 25.36 -3.64 -17.92
C ALA A 327 24.28 -4.54 -18.51
N GLN A 328 24.33 -5.86 -18.30
CA GLN A 328 23.30 -6.80 -18.75
C GLN A 328 22.00 -6.64 -17.92
N VAL A 329 22.13 -6.48 -16.61
CA VAL A 329 20.99 -6.22 -15.72
C VAL A 329 20.34 -4.88 -16.06
N MET A 330 21.13 -3.81 -16.16
CA MET A 330 20.60 -2.50 -16.57
C MET A 330 20.01 -2.52 -17.98
N ALA A 331 20.54 -3.33 -18.91
CA ALA A 331 19.96 -3.47 -20.24
C ALA A 331 18.57 -4.11 -20.23
N LEU A 332 18.31 -5.05 -19.31
CA LEU A 332 16.99 -5.65 -19.15
C LEU A 332 16.04 -4.66 -18.47
N ALA A 333 16.46 -4.00 -17.39
CA ALA A 333 15.67 -2.96 -16.73
C ALA A 333 15.27 -1.82 -17.69
N LEU A 334 16.19 -1.37 -18.56
CA LEU A 334 15.89 -0.38 -19.60
C LEU A 334 14.90 -0.90 -20.64
N ALA A 335 14.94 -2.20 -20.99
CA ALA A 335 13.97 -2.81 -21.88
C ALA A 335 12.58 -2.88 -21.22
N THR A 336 12.51 -3.26 -19.95
CA THR A 336 11.29 -3.25 -19.13
C THR A 336 10.62 -1.89 -19.16
N PHE A 337 11.34 -0.83 -18.80
CA PHE A 337 10.81 0.53 -18.86
C PHE A 337 10.40 0.95 -20.27
N ALA A 338 11.32 0.82 -21.25
CA ALA A 338 11.11 1.36 -22.59
C ALA A 338 9.96 0.67 -23.35
N THR A 339 9.62 -0.57 -23.00
CA THR A 339 8.54 -1.33 -23.67
C THR A 339 7.18 -1.10 -23.05
N SER A 340 7.09 -0.52 -21.85
CA SER A 340 5.83 -0.17 -21.21
C SER A 340 5.26 1.10 -21.83
N GLU A 341 4.03 1.00 -22.34
CA GLU A 341 3.28 2.15 -22.85
C GLU A 341 2.83 3.07 -21.71
N ASN A 342 2.65 2.53 -20.50
CA ASN A 342 2.32 3.31 -19.31
C ASN A 342 3.52 4.16 -18.86
N LEU A 343 4.73 3.60 -18.87
CA LEU A 343 5.95 4.30 -18.41
C LEU A 343 6.62 5.15 -19.50
N ALA A 344 6.74 4.62 -20.72
CA ALA A 344 7.55 5.19 -21.80
C ALA A 344 6.74 5.51 -23.07
N GLY A 345 5.45 5.18 -23.10
CA GLY A 345 4.62 5.29 -24.28
C GLY A 345 5.11 4.40 -25.42
N THR A 346 4.93 4.89 -26.64
CA THR A 346 5.23 4.14 -27.87
C THR A 346 6.57 4.51 -28.49
N ILE A 347 7.41 5.31 -27.81
CA ILE A 347 8.67 5.82 -28.40
C ILE A 347 9.62 4.68 -28.80
N ALA A 348 9.63 3.57 -28.04
CA ALA A 348 10.48 2.42 -28.34
C ALA A 348 10.11 1.70 -29.65
N GLN A 349 8.89 1.86 -30.16
CA GLN A 349 8.51 1.35 -31.49
C GLN A 349 9.37 1.98 -32.60
N CYS A 350 9.77 3.25 -32.46
CA CYS A 350 10.69 3.92 -33.38
C CYS A 350 12.10 3.30 -33.38
N TYR A 351 12.40 2.47 -32.38
CA TYR A 351 13.66 1.78 -32.16
C TYR A 351 13.51 0.25 -32.27
N TRP A 352 12.43 -0.20 -32.91
CA TRP A 352 12.12 -1.60 -33.22
C TRP A 352 11.91 -2.49 -31.98
N PHE A 353 11.32 -1.94 -30.94
CA PHE A 353 10.77 -2.72 -29.83
C PHE A 353 9.27 -2.91 -30.02
N ASN A 354 8.76 -4.06 -29.56
CA ASN A 354 7.35 -4.23 -29.32
C ASN A 354 7.00 -3.57 -27.97
N THR A 355 5.84 -2.92 -27.90
CA THR A 355 5.33 -2.28 -26.68
C THR A 355 3.96 -2.84 -26.32
N SER A 356 3.64 -2.78 -25.04
CA SER A 356 2.37 -3.16 -24.42
C SER A 356 2.16 -2.28 -23.19
N ALA A 357 0.97 -2.27 -22.59
CA ALA A 357 0.68 -1.47 -21.39
C ALA A 357 1.79 -1.60 -20.32
N ASP A 358 2.09 -2.84 -19.91
CA ASP A 358 3.09 -3.13 -18.87
C ASP A 358 4.46 -3.52 -19.43
N GLY A 359 4.65 -3.41 -20.75
CA GLY A 359 5.87 -3.82 -21.43
C GLY A 359 6.21 -5.29 -21.21
N ILE A 360 7.48 -5.58 -20.97
CA ILE A 360 7.95 -6.94 -20.69
C ILE A 360 7.96 -7.33 -19.21
N ALA A 361 7.62 -6.42 -18.29
CA ALA A 361 7.76 -6.62 -16.84
C ALA A 361 7.18 -7.96 -16.39
N TYR A 362 5.92 -8.21 -16.77
CA TYR A 362 5.18 -9.41 -16.37
C TYR A 362 5.21 -10.52 -17.42
N THR A 363 5.96 -10.36 -18.51
CA THR A 363 6.19 -11.48 -19.43
C THR A 363 7.12 -12.48 -18.78
N THR A 364 6.97 -13.75 -19.15
CA THR A 364 7.72 -14.82 -18.50
C THR A 364 8.93 -15.28 -19.31
N TYR A 365 9.95 -15.74 -18.59
CA TYR A 365 11.11 -16.44 -19.13
C TYR A 365 11.34 -17.73 -18.35
N ASN A 366 11.52 -18.85 -19.06
CA ASN A 366 11.90 -20.10 -18.41
C ASN A 366 13.39 -20.07 -18.03
N VAL A 367 13.69 -19.81 -16.75
CA VAL A 367 15.08 -19.69 -16.30
C VAL A 367 15.82 -21.04 -16.31
N LEU A 368 15.08 -22.15 -16.28
CA LEU A 368 15.62 -23.51 -16.34
C LEU A 368 16.08 -23.92 -17.75
N ASP A 369 15.79 -23.10 -18.78
CA ASP A 369 16.42 -23.24 -20.10
C ASP A 369 17.94 -22.97 -20.08
N VAL A 370 18.41 -22.25 -19.05
CA VAL A 370 19.80 -21.82 -18.92
C VAL A 370 20.44 -22.35 -17.64
N LEU A 371 19.66 -22.46 -16.56
CA LEU A 371 20.13 -22.81 -15.22
C LEU A 371 19.56 -24.16 -14.77
N THR A 372 20.25 -24.81 -13.85
CA THR A 372 19.65 -25.88 -13.04
C THR A 372 18.75 -25.28 -11.95
N VAL A 373 17.91 -26.12 -11.32
CA VAL A 373 17.04 -25.70 -10.21
C VAL A 373 17.86 -25.14 -9.03
N GLU A 374 19.02 -25.74 -8.75
CA GLU A 374 19.92 -25.29 -7.67
C GLU A 374 20.55 -23.93 -8.03
N GLU A 375 21.05 -23.78 -9.25
CA GLU A 375 21.62 -22.50 -9.72
C GLU A 375 20.58 -21.38 -9.81
N ALA A 376 19.31 -21.69 -10.13
CA ALA A 376 18.23 -20.70 -10.10
C ALA A 376 17.90 -20.28 -8.66
N ALA A 377 17.84 -21.24 -7.73
CA ALA A 377 17.61 -20.96 -6.32
C ALA A 377 18.75 -20.14 -5.69
N ASP A 378 20.01 -20.40 -6.09
CA ASP A 378 21.18 -19.57 -5.73
C ASP A 378 21.04 -18.11 -6.19
N LEU A 379 20.26 -17.87 -7.26
CA LEU A 379 19.88 -16.53 -7.72
C LEU A 379 18.53 -16.06 -7.16
N GLY A 380 18.03 -16.66 -6.07
CA GLY A 380 16.76 -16.28 -5.42
C GLY A 380 15.50 -16.62 -6.23
N LEU A 381 15.63 -17.38 -7.32
CA LEU A 381 14.52 -17.76 -8.19
C LEU A 381 14.07 -19.19 -7.88
N SER A 382 12.90 -19.35 -7.27
CA SER A 382 12.37 -20.68 -6.93
C SER A 382 10.87 -20.66 -6.61
N GLN A 383 10.21 -21.82 -6.76
CA GLN A 383 8.82 -22.00 -6.32
C GLN A 383 8.63 -21.71 -4.82
N ALA A 384 9.67 -21.94 -4.01
CA ALA A 384 9.61 -21.68 -2.57
C ALA A 384 9.55 -20.18 -2.25
N ASN A 385 10.09 -19.34 -3.13
CA ASN A 385 10.04 -17.89 -3.02
C ASN A 385 8.80 -17.29 -3.70
N GLY A 386 7.89 -18.13 -4.24
CA GLY A 386 6.66 -17.66 -4.91
C GLY A 386 6.87 -17.05 -6.31
N ASN A 387 8.11 -16.79 -6.72
CA ASN A 387 8.45 -16.10 -7.96
C ASN A 387 8.67 -17.01 -9.18
N MET A 388 8.47 -18.32 -9.04
CA MET A 388 8.65 -19.29 -10.12
C MET A 388 7.50 -20.29 -10.16
N ASP A 389 6.99 -20.59 -11.34
CA ASP A 389 5.97 -21.61 -11.52
C ASP A 389 6.53 -23.05 -11.52
N ALA A 390 5.63 -24.03 -11.70
CA ALA A 390 5.98 -25.45 -11.73
C ALA A 390 6.94 -25.83 -12.87
N ASP A 391 6.94 -25.07 -13.96
CA ASP A 391 7.68 -25.34 -15.19
C ASP A 391 8.99 -24.54 -15.28
N GLY A 392 9.26 -23.65 -14.32
CA GLY A 392 10.46 -22.82 -14.26
C GLY A 392 10.32 -21.44 -14.89
N ASN A 393 9.08 -21.02 -15.20
CA ASN A 393 8.82 -19.68 -15.71
C ASN A 393 8.81 -18.67 -14.56
N VAL A 394 9.48 -17.55 -14.80
CA VAL A 394 9.64 -16.42 -13.87
C VAL A 394 9.33 -15.15 -14.66
N THR A 395 8.64 -14.17 -14.06
CA THR A 395 8.43 -12.88 -14.73
C THR A 395 9.74 -12.11 -14.87
N ILE A 396 9.86 -11.22 -15.85
CA ILE A 396 11.08 -10.40 -16.01
C ILE A 396 11.30 -9.50 -14.80
N ILE A 397 10.23 -8.97 -14.21
CA ILE A 397 10.29 -8.10 -13.04
C ILE A 397 10.80 -8.87 -11.82
N ASP A 398 10.34 -10.11 -11.59
CA ASP A 398 10.85 -10.98 -10.51
C ASP A 398 12.34 -11.32 -10.68
N ILE A 399 12.81 -11.53 -11.91
CA ILE A 399 14.24 -11.75 -12.18
C ILE A 399 15.06 -10.53 -11.76
N LEU A 400 14.55 -9.32 -12.03
CA LEU A 400 15.19 -8.06 -11.66
C LEU A 400 15.12 -7.80 -10.16
N HIS A 401 13.98 -8.04 -9.50
CA HIS A 401 13.82 -7.92 -8.04
C HIS A 401 14.73 -8.88 -7.30
N SER A 402 14.79 -10.15 -7.69
CA SER A 402 15.71 -11.10 -7.06
C SER A 402 17.17 -10.61 -7.14
N THR A 403 17.55 -10.02 -8.28
CA THR A 403 18.89 -9.43 -8.45
C THR A 403 19.08 -8.16 -7.61
N ASN A 404 18.02 -7.36 -7.40
CA ASN A 404 18.03 -6.23 -6.49
C ASN A 404 18.23 -6.66 -5.04
N ASP A 405 17.56 -7.72 -4.60
CA ASP A 405 17.61 -8.20 -3.21
C ASP A 405 19.00 -8.75 -2.85
N MET A 406 19.71 -9.28 -3.85
CA MET A 406 21.10 -9.71 -3.72
C MET A 406 22.12 -8.59 -3.99
N ALA A 407 21.67 -7.37 -4.27
CA ALA A 407 22.56 -6.23 -4.43
C ALA A 407 22.78 -5.53 -3.10
N THR A 408 24.02 -5.14 -2.83
CA THR A 408 24.38 -4.32 -1.66
C THR A 408 25.10 -3.08 -2.16
N LEU A 409 24.68 -1.88 -1.74
CA LEU A 409 25.32 -0.61 -2.13
C LEU A 409 25.42 -0.40 -3.66
N GLY A 410 24.57 -1.01 -4.49
CA GLY A 410 24.66 -0.94 -5.96
C GLY A 410 25.60 -1.97 -6.61
N LEU A 411 26.20 -2.88 -5.83
CA LEU A 411 27.00 -3.99 -6.34
C LEU A 411 26.17 -5.28 -6.34
N LEU A 412 26.12 -5.94 -7.48
CA LEU A 412 25.32 -7.14 -7.66
C LEU A 412 25.95 -8.38 -7.01
N TYR A 413 25.10 -9.18 -6.34
CA TYR A 413 25.47 -10.43 -5.68
C TYR A 413 26.62 -10.22 -4.69
N ASP A 414 26.47 -9.20 -3.85
CA ASP A 414 27.40 -8.81 -2.80
C ASP A 414 26.73 -9.20 -1.48
N SER A 415 26.97 -10.45 -1.09
CA SER A 415 26.31 -11.17 0.01
C SER A 415 27.07 -11.03 1.32
N ASP A 416 27.57 -9.83 1.63
CA ASP A 416 28.17 -9.52 2.93
C ASP A 416 27.11 -9.50 4.04
N ASP A 417 26.52 -10.68 4.29
CA ASP A 417 25.91 -11.05 5.54
C ASP A 417 27.04 -11.09 6.59
N THR A 418 26.76 -10.46 7.72
CA THR A 418 27.41 -10.61 9.02
C THR A 418 27.89 -12.03 9.42
N ALA A 419 27.51 -13.08 8.70
CA ALA A 419 27.98 -14.46 8.82
C ALA A 419 29.42 -14.72 8.31
N GLU A 420 29.93 -13.99 7.31
CA GLU A 420 31.34 -14.11 6.83
C GLU A 420 32.30 -13.23 7.65
N GLY A 421 31.84 -12.07 8.13
CA GLY A 421 32.45 -11.34 9.24
C GLY A 421 33.82 -10.67 8.99
N ASP A 422 34.18 -10.34 7.74
CA ASP A 422 35.36 -9.50 7.47
C ASP A 422 35.04 -8.09 6.97
N GLY A 423 33.85 -7.83 6.43
CA GLY A 423 33.38 -6.48 6.08
C GLY A 423 34.35 -5.75 5.16
N ASP A 424 35.04 -6.48 4.28
CA ASP A 424 36.21 -6.00 3.54
C ASP A 424 35.86 -5.43 2.15
N GLY A 425 34.61 -5.63 1.70
CA GLY A 425 34.11 -5.18 0.42
C GLY A 425 34.73 -5.91 -0.78
N GLU A 426 35.31 -7.10 -0.59
CA GLU A 426 35.85 -7.95 -1.65
C GLU A 426 34.87 -9.04 -2.09
N ILE A 427 34.61 -9.14 -3.40
CA ILE A 427 33.78 -10.22 -3.94
C ILE A 427 34.51 -11.57 -3.75
N ASP A 428 33.86 -12.53 -3.12
CA ASP A 428 34.41 -13.84 -2.74
C ASP A 428 34.37 -14.85 -3.93
N ASN A 429 34.53 -16.16 -3.70
CA ASN A 429 34.43 -17.17 -4.76
C ASN A 429 33.00 -17.62 -5.05
N TYR A 430 32.10 -17.56 -4.08
CA TYR A 430 30.69 -17.89 -4.24
C TYR A 430 29.97 -16.81 -5.06
N GLU A 431 30.14 -15.55 -4.72
CA GLU A 431 29.59 -14.38 -5.42
C GLU A 431 30.11 -14.28 -6.86
N LYS A 432 31.38 -14.64 -7.09
CA LYS A 432 31.93 -14.80 -8.44
C LYS A 432 31.21 -15.85 -9.27
N GLN A 433 30.66 -16.89 -8.65
CA GLN A 433 29.86 -17.90 -9.33
C GLN A 433 28.45 -17.37 -9.63
N LEU A 434 27.79 -16.75 -8.66
CA LEU A 434 26.50 -16.08 -8.85
C LEU A 434 26.54 -15.09 -10.01
N ARG A 435 27.56 -14.23 -10.05
CA ARG A 435 27.77 -13.26 -11.14
C ARG A 435 28.00 -13.92 -12.50
N LYS A 436 28.55 -15.13 -12.56
CA LYS A 436 28.69 -15.89 -13.83
C LYS A 436 27.34 -16.43 -14.28
N LEU A 437 26.59 -17.06 -13.37
CA LEU A 437 25.25 -17.60 -13.64
C LEU A 437 24.32 -16.49 -14.12
N ALA A 438 24.27 -15.38 -13.38
CA ALA A 438 23.52 -14.19 -13.75
C ALA A 438 23.93 -13.67 -15.14
N ASN A 439 25.24 -13.54 -15.40
CA ASN A 439 25.71 -13.10 -16.71
C ASN A 439 25.30 -14.05 -17.85
N GLU A 440 25.21 -15.36 -17.61
CA GLU A 440 24.70 -16.30 -18.60
C GLU A 440 23.21 -16.13 -18.84
N LEU A 441 22.41 -16.06 -17.78
CA LEU A 441 20.96 -15.84 -17.83
C LEU A 441 20.62 -14.54 -18.57
N TYR A 442 21.09 -13.39 -18.08
CA TYR A 442 20.77 -12.09 -18.67
C TYR A 442 21.30 -11.94 -20.10
N ARG A 443 22.45 -12.54 -20.43
CA ARG A 443 22.96 -12.54 -21.81
C ARG A 443 22.02 -13.27 -22.77
N VAL A 444 21.40 -14.38 -22.33
CA VAL A 444 20.45 -15.12 -23.16
C VAL A 444 19.14 -14.34 -23.30
N ILE A 445 18.60 -13.81 -22.20
CA ILE A 445 17.39 -12.97 -22.19
C ILE A 445 17.55 -11.77 -23.14
N ASN A 446 18.63 -10.99 -22.97
CA ASN A 446 18.93 -9.82 -23.81
C ASN A 446 19.33 -10.19 -25.26
N GLY A 447 19.63 -11.45 -25.51
CA GLY A 447 20.00 -11.98 -26.83
C GLY A 447 18.80 -12.29 -27.73
N ARG A 448 17.57 -12.35 -27.21
CA ARG A 448 16.34 -12.79 -27.92
C ARG A 448 15.78 -11.78 -28.95
N ARG A 449 16.56 -10.81 -29.40
CA ARG A 449 16.12 -9.81 -30.40
C ARG A 449 15.91 -10.39 -31.82
N TRP A 450 16.52 -11.52 -32.16
CA TRP A 450 16.58 -12.01 -33.56
C TRP A 450 16.28 -13.51 -33.68
N TRP A 451 15.00 -13.87 -33.67
CA TRP A 451 14.53 -15.09 -34.31
C TRP A 451 13.30 -14.70 -35.15
N TRP A 452 13.47 -14.75 -36.47
CA TRP A 452 12.41 -14.61 -37.47
C TRP A 452 11.93 -16.00 -37.88
#